data_AF-A0A1G0IN46-F1
#
_entry.id   AF-A0A1G0IN46-F1
#
_cell.length_a   1.000
_cell.length_b   1.000
_cell.length_c   1.000
_cell.angle_alpha   90.00
_cell.angle_beta   90.00
_cell.angle_gamma   90.00
#
_symmetry.space_group_name_H-M   'P 1'
#
loop_
_entity.id
_entity.type
_entity.pdbx_description
1 polymer ?
#
loop_
_entity_poly.entity_id
_entity_poly.type
_entity_poly.pdbx_seq_one_letter_code
_entity_poly.pdbx_strand_id
1 'polypeptide(L)' 'MNAADFDAAFEKEEVTKHLNIKSAKARFPSQRISIDFPRNIIEGIDMEAAKIGVTRTSLIKIWVAEHLAGQPTHS' A
#
# COMPACT_ATOMS: atom_id res chain seq x y z
N MET A 1 -6.67 -6.94 31.25
CA MET A 1 -5.95 -5.65 31.22
C MET A 1 -6.97 -4.57 30.92
N ASN A 2 -7.10 -3.59 31.81
CA ASN A 2 -7.93 -2.41 31.54
C ASN A 2 -7.17 -1.47 30.58
N ALA A 3 -7.83 -0.41 30.08
CA ALA A 3 -7.21 0.50 29.11
C ALA A 3 -5.96 1.23 29.68
N ALA A 4 -5.99 1.61 30.96
CA ALA A 4 -4.89 2.34 31.60
C ALA A 4 -3.64 1.47 31.80
N ASP A 5 -3.82 0.19 32.13
CA ASP A 5 -2.73 -0.78 32.25
C ASP A 5 -2.08 -1.07 30.90
N PHE A 6 -2.89 -1.06 29.83
CA PHE A 6 -2.40 -1.26 28.47
C PHE A 6 -1.58 -0.06 27.98
N ASP A 7 -2.07 1.16 28.18
CA ASP A 7 -1.35 2.38 27.80
C ASP A 7 -0.01 2.49 28.55
N ALA A 8 0.00 2.22 29.86
CA ALA A 8 1.22 2.23 30.65
C ALA A 8 2.24 1.15 30.22
N ALA A 9 1.77 -0.01 29.76
CA ALA A 9 2.64 -1.07 29.24
C ALA A 9 3.15 -0.76 27.81
N PHE A 10 2.37 -0.03 27.01
CA PHE A 10 2.73 0.40 25.66
C PHE A 10 3.84 1.47 25.69
N GLU A 11 3.69 2.49 26.56
CA GLU A 11 4.70 3.54 26.78
C GLU A 11 6.05 3.00 27.28
N LYS A 12 6.02 1.89 28.02
CA LYS A 12 7.24 1.21 28.52
C LYS A 12 7.85 0.22 27.52
N GLU A 13 7.33 0.19 26.29
CA GLU A 13 7.71 -0.76 25.23
C GLU A 13 7.61 -2.25 25.64
N GLU A 14 6.99 -2.60 26.77
CA GLU A 14 6.89 -3.98 27.24
C GLU A 14 5.99 -4.83 26.36
N VAL A 15 5.00 -4.22 25.72
CA VAL A 15 4.13 -4.87 24.73
C VAL A 15 4.91 -5.35 23.50
N THR A 16 5.98 -4.65 23.12
CA THR A 16 6.81 -5.04 21.97
C THR A 16 7.66 -6.28 22.26
N LYS A 17 8.00 -6.54 23.54
CA LYS A 17 8.72 -7.75 23.98
C LYS A 17 7.90 -9.03 23.82
N HIS A 18 6.57 -8.90 23.79
CA HIS A 18 5.64 -10.00 23.54
C HIS A 18 5.23 -10.11 22.06
N LEU A 19 5.57 -9.11 21.24
CA LEU A 19 5.28 -9.13 19.82
C LEU A 19 6.40 -9.86 19.07
N ASN A 20 6.09 -11.01 18.47
CA ASN A 20 7.06 -11.72 17.64
C ASN A 20 7.20 -11.08 16.24
N ILE A 21 7.76 -9.86 16.22
CA ILE A 21 7.98 -9.05 15.01
C ILE A 21 8.85 -9.82 13.99
N LYS A 22 9.75 -10.69 14.45
CA LYS A 22 10.61 -11.52 13.58
C LYS A 22 9.83 -12.50 12.72
N SER A 23 8.65 -12.95 13.16
CA SER A 23 7.76 -13.83 12.40
C SER A 23 6.66 -13.10 11.62
N ALA A 24 6.54 -11.79 11.81
CA ALA A 24 5.49 -10.99 11.19
C ALA A 24 5.78 -10.86 9.69
N LYS A 25 5.11 -11.68 8.86
CA LYS A 25 5.12 -11.52 7.40
C LYS A 25 4.08 -10.48 7.01
N ALA A 26 4.48 -9.52 6.18
CA ALA A 26 3.54 -8.61 5.55
C ALA A 26 2.53 -9.45 4.74
N ARG A 27 1.24 -9.31 5.06
CA ARG A 27 0.16 -10.04 4.37
C ARG A 27 0.13 -9.77 2.87
N PHE A 28 0.67 -8.62 2.46
CA PHE A 28 0.79 -8.19 1.06
C PHE A 28 2.20 -7.65 0.82
N PRO A 29 3.17 -8.50 0.44
CA PRO A 29 4.51 -8.03 0.11
C PRO A 29 4.44 -7.09 -1.08
N SER A 30 5.06 -5.91 -0.96
CA SER A 30 5.13 -4.94 -2.06
C SER A 30 6.55 -4.91 -2.64
N GLN A 31 6.65 -4.94 -3.95
CA GLN A 31 7.91 -4.78 -4.67
C GLN A 31 7.96 -3.38 -5.30
N ARG A 32 9.00 -2.61 -5.00
CA ARG A 32 9.22 -1.30 -5.63
C ARG A 32 9.88 -1.49 -6.98
N ILE A 33 9.32 -0.87 -8.00
CA ILE A 33 9.88 -0.81 -9.35
C ILE A 33 10.07 0.65 -9.75
N SER A 34 11.09 0.93 -10.56
CA SER A 34 11.31 2.24 -11.19
C SER A 34 10.97 2.12 -12.67
N ILE A 35 10.17 3.04 -13.17
CA ILE A 35 9.63 3.02 -14.53
C ILE A 35 9.52 4.46 -15.03
N ASP A 36 9.93 4.67 -16.27
CA ASP A 36 9.81 5.95 -16.95
C ASP A 36 8.58 5.96 -17.85
N PHE A 37 7.88 7.11 -17.88
CA PHE A 37 6.73 7.33 -18.75
C PHE A 37 6.96 8.57 -19.62
N PRO A 38 6.51 8.54 -20.89
CA PRO A 38 6.45 9.74 -21.72
C PRO A 38 5.67 10.87 -21.04
N ARG A 39 6.12 12.11 -21.21
CA ARG A 39 5.53 13.29 -20.55
C ARG A 39 4.03 13.44 -20.82
N ASN A 40 3.62 13.26 -22.08
CA ASN A 40 2.22 13.38 -22.49
C ASN A 40 1.31 12.34 -21.81
N ILE A 41 1.84 11.16 -21.46
CA ILE A 41 1.10 10.13 -20.74
C ILE A 41 0.93 10.55 -19.28
N ILE A 42 2.00 11.04 -18.63
CA ILE A 42 1.93 11.52 -17.24
C ILE A 42 0.93 12.67 -17.10
N GLU A 43 0.92 13.62 -18.04
CA GLU A 43 -0.03 14.73 -18.05
C GLU A 43 -1.49 14.23 -18.11
N GLY A 44 -1.76 13.24 -18.97
CA GLY A 44 -3.08 12.61 -19.04
C GLY A 44 -3.48 11.91 -17.73
N ILE A 45 -2.55 11.18 -17.10
CA ILE A 45 -2.80 10.52 -15.82
C ILE A 45 -3.07 11.55 -14.72
N ASP A 46 -2.32 12.66 -14.69
CA ASP A 46 -2.49 13.72 -13.70
C ASP A 46 -3.86 14.39 -13.80
N MET A 47 -4.30 14.69 -15.02
CA MET A 47 -5.63 15.24 -15.25
C MET A 47 -6.72 14.30 -14.74
N GLU A 48 -6.60 13.00 -15.00
CA GLU A 48 -7.60 12.02 -14.60
C GLU A 48 -7.58 11.78 -13.09
N ALA A 49 -6.40 11.70 -12.48
CA ALA A 49 -6.23 11.56 -11.04
C ALA A 49 -6.84 12.76 -10.29
N ALA A 50 -6.68 13.97 -10.83
CA ALA A 50 -7.28 15.18 -10.27
C ALA A 50 -8.81 15.16 -10.32
N LYS A 51 -9.43 14.67 -11.41
CA LYS A 51 -10.90 14.59 -11.54
C LYS A 51 -11.54 13.70 -10.48
N ILE A 52 -10.89 12.58 -10.14
CA ILE A 52 -11.40 11.61 -9.18
C ILE A 52 -10.83 11.81 -7.76
N GLY A 53 -9.95 12.79 -7.56
CA GLY A 53 -9.40 13.15 -6.26
C GLY A 53 -8.40 12.15 -5.67
N VAL A 54 -7.61 11.47 -6.52
CA VAL A 54 -6.60 10.50 -6.07
C VAL A 54 -5.19 10.88 -6.51
N THR A 55 -4.18 10.22 -5.95
CA THR A 55 -2.80 10.39 -6.42
C THR A 55 -2.57 9.65 -7.73
N ARG A 56 -1.63 10.15 -8.56
CA ARG A 56 -1.16 9.46 -9.77
C ARG A 56 -0.83 7.99 -9.51
N THR A 57 -0.09 7.70 -8.44
CA THR A 57 0.30 6.34 -8.06
C THR A 57 -0.91 5.46 -7.72
N SER A 58 -1.93 6.01 -7.06
CA SER A 58 -3.16 5.27 -6.79
C SER A 58 -3.92 4.95 -8.07
N LEU A 59 -4.03 5.92 -8.99
CA LEU A 59 -4.69 5.72 -10.27
C LEU A 59 -3.98 4.65 -11.13
N ILE A 60 -2.64 4.73 -11.22
CA ILE A 60 -1.83 3.73 -11.93
C ILE A 60 -2.07 2.32 -11.36
N LYS A 61 -2.13 2.18 -10.03
CA LYS A 61 -2.39 0.89 -9.38
C LYS A 61 -3.78 0.33 -9.73
N ILE A 62 -4.79 1.18 -9.77
CA ILE A 62 -6.17 0.79 -10.12
C ILE A 62 -6.21 0.28 -11.56
N TRP A 63 -5.70 1.06 -12.52
CA TRP A 63 -5.71 0.66 -13.92
C TRP A 63 -4.91 -0.61 -14.20
N VAL A 64 -3.75 -0.77 -13.56
CA VAL A 64 -2.98 -2.02 -13.69
C VAL A 64 -3.77 -3.20 -13.13
N ALA A 65 -4.41 -3.05 -11.97
CA ALA A 65 -5.23 -4.11 -11.39
C ALA A 65 -6.44 -4.46 -12.27
N GLU A 66 -7.14 -3.47 -12.80
CA GLU A 66 -8.28 -3.65 -13.72
C GLU A 66 -7.85 -4.35 -15.01
N HIS A 67 -6.73 -3.91 -15.59
CA HIS A 67 -6.20 -4.52 -16.82
C HIS A 67 -5.78 -5.99 -16.61
N LEU A 68 -5.17 -6.31 -15.45
CA LEU A 68 -4.78 -7.68 -15.11
C LEU A 68 -5.98 -8.56 -14.71
N ALA A 69 -7.00 -8.00 -14.06
CA ALA A 69 -8.21 -8.74 -13.70
C ALA A 69 -9.06 -9.14 -14.92
N GLY A 70 -8.99 -8.37 -16.00
CA GLY A 70 -9.64 -8.68 -17.28
C GLY A 70 -8.89 -9.72 -18.13
N GLN A 71 -7.65 -10.08 -17.76
CA GLN A 71 -6.93 -11.17 -18.40
C GLN A 71 -7.28 -12.48 -17.69
N PRO A 72 -7.64 -13.56 -18.41
CA PRO A 72 -7.75 -14.88 -17.79
C PRO A 72 -6.38 -15.20 -17.21
N THR A 73 -6.30 -15.29 -15.88
CA THR A 73 -5.09 -15.69 -15.15
C THR A 73 -4.59 -17.00 -15.74
N HIS A 74 -3.58 -16.94 -16.61
CA HIS A 74 -2.89 -18.14 -17.05
C HIS A 74 -2.15 -18.67 -15.83
N SER A 75 -2.59 -19.85 -15.40
CA SER A 75 -2.08 -20.58 -14.24
C SER A 75 -0.66 -21.08 -14.48
#